data_AF-A0A1C5JWK6-F1
#
_entry.id   AF-A0A1C5JWK6-F1
#
_cell.length_a   1.000
_cell.length_b   1.000
_cell.length_c   1.000
_cell.angle_alpha   90.00
_cell.angle_beta   90.00
_cell.angle_gamma   90.00
#
_symmetry.space_group_name_H-M   'P 1'
#
loop_
_entity.id
_entity.type
_entity.pdbx_description
1 polymer ?
#
loop_
_entity_poly.entity_id
_entity_poly.type
_entity_poly.pdbx_seq_one_letter_code
_entity_poly.pdbx_strand_id
1 'polypeptide(L)'
;MTAVRAVLVKLGEADLGWLAADRAVALAGGDPVVAGVAAVSVGQALRALDRDRLALTVTMTAAARTTDAAVEGTLLLQGALAAASCGDTHQADELIDHAAGVAEHMSAGQDPHHTSFGPIAVELARVVAAVELGDAGEAVYRHERVIRREEWRWLPAEYRAAYLVDAAQAYLQVGDLVGAGRVLVDADGIAPAEVRWRVR
;
A
#
# COMPACT_ATOMS: atom_id res chain seq x y z
N MET A 1 -16.71 6.83 17.07
CA MET A 1 -16.66 7.64 15.82
C MET A 1 -16.68 6.70 14.62
N THR A 2 -17.62 5.76 14.59
CA THR A 2 -17.51 4.47 13.86
C THR A 2 -18.61 4.28 12.82
N ALA A 3 -19.39 5.32 12.51
CA ALA A 3 -20.56 5.22 11.63
C ALA A 3 -20.36 5.79 10.21
N VAL A 4 -19.18 6.34 9.88
CA VAL A 4 -18.92 6.89 8.53
C VAL A 4 -18.33 5.84 7.56
N ARG A 5 -17.85 4.69 8.06
CA ARG A 5 -17.14 3.68 7.26
C ARG A 5 -18.04 2.71 6.46
N ALA A 6 -19.36 2.72 6.65
CA ALA A 6 -20.24 1.64 6.15
C ALA A 6 -21.31 2.06 5.10
N VAL A 7 -21.40 3.33 4.69
CA VAL A 7 -22.44 3.81 3.75
C VAL A 7 -21.87 4.19 2.36
N LEU A 8 -20.55 4.10 2.18
CA LEU A 8 -19.80 4.46 0.97
C LEU A 8 -19.59 3.24 0.05
N VAL A 9 -20.67 2.58 -0.39
CA VAL A 9 -20.58 1.25 -1.06
C VAL A 9 -21.31 1.19 -2.42
N LYS A 10 -21.81 2.29 -2.98
CA LYS A 10 -22.49 2.20 -4.29
C LYS A 10 -22.16 3.36 -5.23
N LEU A 11 -21.26 3.02 -6.18
CA LEU A 11 -21.22 3.50 -7.58
C LEU A 11 -20.55 4.86 -7.88
N GLY A 12 -19.68 5.40 -7.00
CA GLY A 12 -18.88 6.60 -7.31
C GLY A 12 -17.55 6.73 -6.55
N GLU A 13 -17.06 5.66 -5.90
CA GLU A 13 -16.10 5.76 -4.79
C GLU A 13 -14.63 6.08 -5.16
N ALA A 14 -14.16 5.87 -6.38
CA ALA A 14 -12.79 6.27 -6.72
C ALA A 14 -12.67 7.81 -6.83
N ASP A 15 -13.68 8.44 -7.43
CA ASP A 15 -13.80 9.90 -7.49
C ASP A 15 -14.15 10.50 -6.11
N LEU A 16 -14.93 9.79 -5.27
CA LEU A 16 -15.25 10.24 -3.91
C LEU A 16 -14.11 10.00 -2.91
N GLY A 17 -13.32 8.93 -3.07
CA GLY A 17 -12.10 8.71 -2.30
C GLY A 17 -11.06 9.77 -2.61
N TRP A 18 -10.88 10.09 -3.90
CA TRP A 18 -10.07 11.23 -4.33
C TRP A 18 -10.62 12.56 -3.78
N LEU A 19 -11.93 12.84 -3.88
CA LEU A 19 -12.53 14.08 -3.39
C LEU A 19 -12.49 14.19 -1.86
N ALA A 20 -12.65 13.08 -1.14
CA ALA A 20 -12.55 13.03 0.31
C ALA A 20 -11.11 13.26 0.76
N ALA A 21 -10.15 12.70 0.03
CA ALA A 21 -8.74 12.86 0.33
C ALA A 21 -8.21 14.25 -0.09
N ASP A 22 -8.66 14.82 -1.22
CA ASP A 22 -8.42 16.22 -1.61
C ASP A 22 -9.02 17.20 -0.59
N ARG A 23 -10.26 16.94 -0.16
CA ARG A 23 -10.87 17.71 0.93
C ARG A 23 -10.15 17.53 2.26
N ALA A 24 -9.65 16.34 2.59
CA ALA A 24 -8.86 16.12 3.80
C ALA A 24 -7.53 16.90 3.75
N VAL A 25 -6.86 16.95 2.59
CA VAL A 25 -5.67 17.80 2.38
C VAL A 25 -6.01 19.29 2.52
N ALA A 26 -7.12 19.74 1.94
CA ALA A 26 -7.58 21.12 2.07
C ALA A 26 -7.99 21.49 3.50
N LEU A 27 -8.54 20.54 4.26
CA LEU A 27 -8.98 20.71 5.65
C LEU A 27 -7.87 20.50 6.68
N ALA A 28 -6.71 19.97 6.29
CA ALA A 28 -5.57 19.76 7.19
C ALA A 28 -5.05 21.07 7.81
N GLY A 29 -5.49 22.23 7.34
CA GLY A 29 -5.22 23.52 7.97
C GLY A 29 -3.74 23.91 8.01
N GLY A 30 -2.90 23.23 7.22
CA GLY A 30 -1.45 23.38 7.21
C GLY A 30 -0.68 22.39 8.07
N ASP A 31 -1.33 21.45 8.77
CA ASP A 31 -0.62 20.38 9.48
C ASP A 31 0.02 19.41 8.47
N PRO A 32 1.36 19.33 8.41
CA PRO A 32 2.05 18.52 7.42
C PRO A 32 1.83 17.02 7.63
N VAL A 33 1.59 16.56 8.86
CA VAL A 33 1.38 15.15 9.17
C VAL A 33 -0.02 14.71 8.74
N VAL A 34 -1.05 15.51 9.05
CA VAL A 34 -2.43 15.23 8.61
C VAL A 34 -2.53 15.27 7.08
N ALA A 35 -1.87 16.24 6.43
CA ALA A 35 -1.78 16.29 4.98
C ALA A 35 -1.04 15.06 4.42
N GLY A 36 0.00 14.58 5.09
CA GLY A 36 0.72 13.35 4.74
C GLY A 36 -0.17 12.11 4.81
N VAL A 37 -0.92 11.92 5.90
CA VAL A 37 -1.87 10.81 6.05
C VAL A 37 -2.92 10.84 4.95
N ALA A 38 -3.49 12.02 4.64
CA ALA A 38 -4.44 12.15 3.55
C ALA A 38 -3.80 11.82 2.18
N ALA A 39 -2.56 12.26 1.95
CA ALA A 39 -1.81 11.98 0.72
C ALA A 39 -1.52 10.48 0.52
N VAL A 40 -1.38 9.68 1.59
CA VAL A 40 -1.30 8.22 1.48
C VAL A 40 -2.55 7.67 0.80
N SER A 41 -3.73 8.07 1.27
CA SER A 41 -5.01 7.63 0.69
C SER A 41 -5.21 8.15 -0.74
N VAL A 42 -4.83 9.41 -1.02
CA VAL A 42 -4.83 9.95 -2.39
C VAL A 42 -3.94 9.10 -3.30
N GLY A 43 -2.71 8.80 -2.88
CA GLY A 43 -1.75 8.01 -3.65
C GLY A 43 -2.28 6.62 -3.98
N GLN A 44 -2.87 5.94 -2.99
CA GLN A 44 -3.52 4.64 -3.18
C GLN A 44 -4.67 4.70 -4.19
N ALA A 45 -5.55 5.70 -4.07
CA ALA A 45 -6.68 5.86 -4.99
C ALA A 45 -6.21 6.18 -6.43
N LEU A 46 -5.20 7.02 -6.57
CA LEU A 46 -4.61 7.34 -7.88
C LEU A 46 -3.97 6.11 -8.53
N ARG A 47 -3.25 5.27 -7.78
CA ARG A 47 -2.74 3.99 -8.32
C ARG A 47 -3.88 3.08 -8.74
N ALA A 48 -4.92 2.93 -7.92
CA ALA A 48 -6.07 2.10 -8.27
C ALA A 48 -6.81 2.56 -9.55
N LEU A 49 -6.61 3.83 -9.95
CA LEU A 49 -7.13 4.43 -11.19
C LEU A 49 -6.10 4.48 -12.33
N ASP A 50 -4.96 3.78 -12.19
CA ASP A 50 -3.84 3.76 -13.13
C ASP A 50 -3.29 5.17 -13.45
N ARG A 51 -3.31 6.05 -12.44
CA ARG A 51 -2.77 7.42 -12.49
C ARG A 51 -1.42 7.48 -11.78
N ASP A 52 -0.53 6.53 -12.08
CA ASP A 52 0.68 6.29 -11.27
C ASP A 52 1.64 7.48 -11.22
N ARG A 53 1.82 8.23 -12.32
CA ARG A 53 2.64 9.46 -12.29
C ARG A 53 2.11 10.53 -11.34
N LEU A 54 0.79 10.66 -11.24
CA LEU A 54 0.16 11.59 -10.29
C LEU A 54 0.29 11.04 -8.87
N ALA A 55 0.11 9.73 -8.67
CA ALA A 55 0.30 9.08 -7.39
C ALA A 55 1.72 9.33 -6.85
N LEU A 56 2.74 9.08 -7.68
CA LEU A 56 4.15 9.34 -7.39
C LEU A 56 4.38 10.80 -7.02
N THR A 57 3.85 11.74 -7.80
CA THR A 57 4.02 13.17 -7.54
C THR A 57 3.43 13.57 -6.18
N VAL A 58 2.19 13.15 -5.91
CA VAL A 58 1.49 13.50 -4.67
C VAL A 58 2.18 12.92 -3.45
N THR A 59 2.55 11.63 -3.48
CA THR A 59 3.18 10.97 -2.34
C THR A 59 4.57 11.54 -2.05
N MET A 60 5.38 11.80 -3.08
CA MET A 60 6.71 12.38 -2.91
C MET A 60 6.65 13.82 -2.40
N THR A 61 5.72 14.62 -2.89
CA THR A 61 5.57 16.01 -2.42
C THR A 61 5.12 16.04 -0.96
N ALA A 62 4.30 15.07 -0.52
CA ALA A 62 3.89 14.95 0.87
C ALA A 62 5.01 14.38 1.77
N ALA A 63 5.78 13.40 1.29
CA ALA A 63 6.90 12.82 2.02
C ALA A 63 7.94 13.88 2.37
N ALA A 64 8.25 14.78 1.43
CA ALA A 64 9.20 15.88 1.66
C ALA A 64 8.73 16.93 2.68
N ARG A 65 7.45 16.90 3.11
CA ARG A 65 6.85 17.91 4.00
C ARG A 65 6.47 17.35 5.37
N THR A 66 6.19 16.06 5.49
CA THR A 66 5.83 15.44 6.77
C THR A 66 7.04 15.40 7.71
N THR A 67 6.79 15.45 9.01
CA THR A 67 7.81 15.27 10.06
C THR A 67 7.61 13.99 10.85
N ASP A 68 6.59 13.20 10.50
CA ASP A 68 6.30 11.90 11.11
C ASP A 68 6.90 10.77 10.27
N ALA A 69 7.78 9.97 10.87
CA ALA A 69 8.52 8.91 10.19
C ALA A 69 7.62 7.75 9.71
N ALA A 70 6.54 7.42 10.43
CA ALA A 70 5.63 6.37 9.99
C ALA A 70 4.86 6.82 8.74
N VAL A 71 4.43 8.08 8.71
CA VAL A 71 3.77 8.69 7.56
C VAL A 71 4.73 8.85 6.38
N GLU A 72 5.95 9.34 6.63
CA GLU A 72 7.02 9.47 5.63
C GLU A 72 7.31 8.11 4.98
N GLY A 73 7.61 7.10 5.78
CA GLY A 73 7.88 5.75 5.31
C GLY A 73 6.72 5.17 4.49
N THR A 74 5.47 5.39 4.93
CA THR A 74 4.29 4.96 4.16
C THR A 74 4.20 5.67 2.81
N LEU A 75 4.44 6.98 2.76
CA LEU A 75 4.43 7.77 1.53
C LEU A 75 5.54 7.34 0.57
N LEU A 76 6.74 7.05 1.07
CA LEU A 76 7.85 6.49 0.29
C LEU A 76 7.46 5.15 -0.33
N LEU A 77 6.84 4.24 0.44
CA LEU A 77 6.33 2.97 -0.09
C LEU A 77 5.25 3.18 -1.16
N GLN A 78 4.30 4.08 -0.96
CA GLN A 78 3.29 4.38 -1.99
C GLN A 78 3.90 4.98 -3.25
N GLY A 79 4.91 5.84 -3.11
CA GLY A 79 5.71 6.38 -4.22
C GLY A 79 6.47 5.30 -4.96
N ALA A 80 7.13 4.39 -4.24
CA ALA A 80 7.86 3.28 -4.85
C ALA A 80 6.95 2.38 -5.70
N LEU A 81 5.78 2.03 -5.17
CA LEU A 81 4.80 1.23 -5.92
C LEU A 81 4.28 1.97 -7.16
N ALA A 82 4.11 3.29 -7.09
CA ALA A 82 3.73 4.10 -8.25
C ALA A 82 4.86 4.18 -9.30
N ALA A 83 6.13 4.27 -8.86
CA ALA A 83 7.29 4.22 -9.74
C ALA A 83 7.42 2.84 -10.43
N ALA A 84 7.20 1.76 -9.68
CA ALA A 84 7.17 0.40 -10.20
C ALA A 84 6.09 0.22 -11.28
N SER A 85 4.86 0.69 -11.04
CA SER A 85 3.78 0.68 -12.05
C SER A 85 4.11 1.55 -13.28
N CYS A 86 4.98 2.56 -13.15
CA CYS A 86 5.51 3.33 -14.28
C CYS A 86 6.66 2.62 -15.03
N GLY A 87 7.12 1.45 -14.57
CA GLY A 87 8.27 0.72 -15.10
C GLY A 87 9.63 1.27 -14.67
N ASP A 88 9.69 2.15 -13.66
CA ASP A 88 10.94 2.72 -13.16
C ASP A 88 11.48 1.90 -11.98
N THR A 89 12.21 0.83 -12.31
CA THR A 89 12.82 -0.08 -11.33
C THR A 89 13.78 0.65 -10.39
N HIS A 90 14.61 1.54 -10.94
CA HIS A 90 15.63 2.24 -10.15
C HIS A 90 15.00 3.12 -9.09
N GLN A 91 14.02 3.94 -9.47
CA GLN A 91 13.33 4.81 -8.52
C GLN A 91 12.51 4.01 -7.51
N ALA A 92 11.89 2.90 -7.91
CA ALA A 92 11.17 2.03 -6.99
C ALA A 92 12.09 1.46 -5.89
N ASP A 93 13.25 0.93 -6.29
CA ASP A 93 14.24 0.37 -5.37
C ASP A 93 14.81 1.44 -4.43
N GLU A 94 15.19 2.60 -4.94
CA GLU A 94 15.68 3.73 -4.11
C GLU A 94 14.67 4.15 -3.04
N LEU A 95 13.39 4.25 -3.41
CA LEU A 95 12.34 4.65 -2.47
C LEU A 95 12.05 3.57 -1.43
N ILE A 96 12.08 2.29 -1.81
CA ILE A 96 11.94 1.16 -0.90
C ILE A 96 13.10 1.10 0.09
N ASP A 97 14.33 1.28 -0.38
CA ASP A 97 15.51 1.25 0.48
C ASP A 97 15.57 2.47 1.40
N HIS A 98 15.11 3.63 0.94
CA HIS A 98 14.93 4.78 1.81
C HIS A 98 13.89 4.50 2.91
N ALA A 99 12.74 3.93 2.55
CA ALA A 99 11.74 3.51 3.53
C ALA A 99 12.28 2.44 4.50
N ALA A 100 13.10 1.50 4.02
CA ALA A 100 13.77 0.52 4.87
C ALA A 100 14.66 1.21 5.91
N GLY A 101 15.45 2.20 5.49
CA GLY A 101 16.24 3.03 6.39
C GLY A 101 15.37 3.73 7.43
N VAL A 102 14.23 4.32 7.06
CA VAL A 102 13.28 4.92 8.02
C VAL A 102 12.79 3.87 9.03
N ALA A 103 12.39 2.69 8.56
CA ALA A 103 11.88 1.62 9.41
C ALA A 103 12.93 1.08 10.43
N GLU A 104 14.21 1.05 10.05
CA GLU A 104 15.30 0.63 10.95
C GLU A 104 15.52 1.59 12.12
N HIS A 105 15.28 2.89 11.91
CA HIS A 105 15.46 3.92 12.93
C HIS A 105 14.22 4.13 13.79
N MET A 106 13.08 3.52 13.44
CA MET A 106 11.85 3.62 14.20
C MET A 106 11.83 2.63 15.38
N SER A 107 11.43 3.13 16.55
CA SER A 107 11.19 2.28 17.72
C SER A 107 9.81 1.63 17.63
N ALA A 108 9.67 0.43 18.22
CA ALA A 108 8.40 -0.27 18.30
C ALA A 108 7.31 0.62 18.95
N GLY A 109 6.17 0.79 18.27
CA GLY A 109 5.05 1.61 18.73
C GLY A 109 5.03 3.06 18.25
N GLN A 110 5.99 3.49 17.42
CA GLN A 110 5.97 4.82 16.78
C GLN A 110 5.06 4.86 15.53
N ASP A 111 3.78 4.53 15.67
CA ASP A 111 2.78 4.66 14.61
C ASP A 111 1.44 5.15 15.18
N PRO A 112 1.35 6.43 15.58
CA PRO A 112 0.13 7.00 16.15
C PRO A 112 -1.00 7.16 15.12
N HIS A 113 -0.67 7.07 13.83
CA HIS A 113 -1.61 7.21 12.72
C HIS A 113 -2.08 5.87 12.16
N HIS A 114 -1.66 4.75 12.76
CA HIS A 114 -2.01 3.39 12.38
C HIS A 114 -1.74 3.10 10.89
N THR A 115 -0.64 3.64 10.36
CA THR A 115 -0.20 3.41 8.97
C THR A 115 0.23 1.96 8.73
N SER A 116 0.47 1.19 9.80
CA SER A 116 1.03 -0.16 9.77
C SER A 116 2.44 -0.21 9.19
N PHE A 117 3.12 0.94 9.14
CA PHE A 117 4.48 1.05 8.62
C PHE A 117 5.49 0.37 9.54
N GLY A 118 6.48 -0.26 8.92
CA GLY A 118 7.57 -0.95 9.61
C GLY A 118 8.28 -1.95 8.69
N PRO A 119 9.24 -2.74 9.22
CA PRO A 119 10.05 -3.65 8.42
C PRO A 119 9.22 -4.64 7.60
N ILE A 120 8.11 -5.14 8.15
CA ILE A 120 7.22 -6.05 7.42
C ILE A 120 6.56 -5.35 6.23
N ALA A 121 6.11 -4.10 6.37
CA ALA A 121 5.47 -3.35 5.28
C ALA A 121 6.43 -3.09 4.12
N VAL A 122 7.71 -2.85 4.42
CA VAL A 122 8.78 -2.72 3.41
C VAL A 122 8.95 -4.02 2.61
N GLU A 123 8.99 -5.17 3.28
CA GLU A 123 9.08 -6.47 2.61
C GLU A 123 7.85 -6.76 1.74
N LEU A 124 6.65 -6.38 2.18
CA LEU A 124 5.44 -6.50 1.38
C LEU A 124 5.49 -5.58 0.15
N ALA A 125 5.98 -4.36 0.29
CA ALA A 125 6.15 -3.44 -0.83
C ALA A 125 7.16 -3.97 -1.87
N ARG A 126 8.26 -4.61 -1.44
CA ARG A 126 9.20 -5.30 -2.35
C ARG A 126 8.54 -6.39 -3.18
N VAL A 127 7.61 -7.14 -2.60
CA VAL A 127 6.82 -8.15 -3.35
C VAL A 127 5.93 -7.46 -4.37
N VAL A 128 5.14 -6.46 -3.97
CA VAL A 128 4.20 -5.78 -4.86
C VAL A 128 4.95 -5.04 -5.98
N ALA A 129 6.07 -4.38 -5.68
CA ALA A 129 6.90 -3.74 -6.71
C ALA A 129 7.43 -4.76 -7.74
N ALA A 130 7.85 -5.95 -7.30
CA ALA A 130 8.27 -7.01 -8.21
C ALA A 130 7.12 -7.50 -9.11
N VAL A 131 5.89 -7.57 -8.60
CA VAL A 131 4.69 -7.88 -9.41
C VAL A 131 4.46 -6.82 -10.49
N GLU A 132 4.51 -5.53 -10.11
CA GLU A 132 4.27 -4.40 -11.02
C GLU A 132 5.36 -4.29 -12.10
N LEU A 133 6.62 -4.65 -11.76
CA LEU A 133 7.75 -4.71 -12.68
C LEU A 133 7.80 -5.99 -13.53
N GLY A 134 6.89 -6.95 -13.30
CA GLY A 134 6.81 -8.21 -14.03
C GLY A 134 7.83 -9.28 -13.62
N ASP A 135 8.53 -9.10 -12.50
CA ASP A 135 9.40 -10.12 -11.89
C ASP A 135 8.58 -11.05 -10.98
N ALA A 136 7.64 -11.76 -11.61
CA ALA A 136 6.66 -12.59 -10.92
C ALA A 136 7.31 -13.74 -10.12
N GLY A 137 8.43 -14.28 -10.62
CA GLY A 137 9.16 -15.35 -9.95
C GLY A 137 9.75 -14.89 -8.61
N GLU A 138 10.40 -13.73 -8.61
CA GLU A 138 10.93 -13.14 -7.37
C GLU A 138 9.81 -12.69 -6.43
N ALA A 139 8.70 -12.16 -6.98
CA ALA A 139 7.53 -11.81 -6.18
C ALA A 139 6.96 -13.03 -5.41
N VAL A 140 6.78 -14.17 -6.09
CA VAL A 140 6.33 -15.42 -5.44
C VAL A 140 7.36 -15.89 -4.40
N TYR A 141 8.65 -15.90 -4.75
CA TYR A 141 9.71 -16.32 -3.82
C TYR A 141 9.73 -15.48 -2.53
N ARG A 142 9.62 -14.16 -2.64
CA ARG A 142 9.57 -13.24 -1.49
C ARG A 142 8.26 -13.39 -0.71
N HIS A 143 7.13 -13.51 -1.40
CA HIS A 143 5.80 -13.72 -0.80
C HIS A 143 5.80 -14.92 0.15
N GLU A 144 6.27 -16.08 -0.31
CA GLU A 144 6.27 -17.31 0.49
C GLU A 144 7.13 -17.21 1.76
N ARG A 145 8.11 -16.33 1.77
CA ARG A 145 8.98 -16.08 2.92
C ARG A 145 8.36 -15.07 3.87
N VAL A 146 7.81 -13.97 3.36
CA VAL A 146 7.31 -12.87 4.19
C VAL A 146 6.06 -13.27 5.00
N ILE A 147 5.15 -14.07 4.43
CA ILE A 147 3.95 -14.53 5.15
C ILE A 147 4.23 -15.52 6.29
N ARG A 148 5.44 -16.10 6.33
CA ARG A 148 5.89 -17.01 7.39
C ARG A 148 6.48 -16.28 8.59
N ARG A 149 6.79 -14.99 8.46
CA ARG A 149 7.31 -14.15 9.55
C ARG A 149 6.24 -13.95 10.62
N GLU A 150 6.65 -13.70 11.86
CA GLU A 150 5.70 -13.52 12.97
C GLU A 150 4.95 -12.18 12.83
N GLU A 151 5.67 -11.15 12.39
CA GLU A 151 5.22 -9.78 12.20
C GLU A 151 4.09 -9.68 11.17
N TRP A 152 4.02 -10.63 10.24
CA TRP A 152 2.88 -10.76 9.32
C TRP A 152 1.56 -10.85 10.10
N ARG A 153 1.52 -11.63 11.19
CA ARG A 153 0.29 -11.84 11.98
C ARG A 153 -0.12 -10.61 12.79
N TRP A 154 0.78 -9.65 12.98
CA TRP A 154 0.51 -8.41 13.71
C TRP A 154 -0.13 -7.33 12.83
N LEU A 155 -0.09 -7.50 11.51
CA LEU A 155 -0.73 -6.58 10.58
C LEU A 155 -2.27 -6.64 10.68
N PRO A 156 -2.95 -5.50 10.54
CA PRO A 156 -4.41 -5.45 10.44
C PRO A 156 -4.93 -6.41 9.36
N ALA A 157 -6.11 -6.98 9.60
CA ALA A 157 -6.71 -7.97 8.69
C ALA A 157 -6.90 -7.38 7.28
N GLU A 158 -7.35 -6.13 7.19
CA GLU A 158 -7.56 -5.42 5.93
C GLU A 158 -6.25 -5.23 5.16
N TYR A 159 -5.16 -4.84 5.85
CA TYR A 159 -3.84 -4.70 5.22
C TYR A 159 -3.39 -6.05 4.63
N ARG A 160 -3.51 -7.13 5.42
CA ARG A 160 -3.12 -8.47 4.98
C ARG A 160 -3.92 -8.92 3.77
N ALA A 161 -5.25 -8.77 3.80
CA ALA A 161 -6.10 -9.17 2.69
C ALA A 161 -5.80 -8.36 1.42
N ALA A 162 -5.62 -7.04 1.53
CA ALA A 162 -5.24 -6.19 0.39
C ALA A 162 -3.90 -6.64 -0.23
N TYR A 163 -2.88 -6.93 0.60
CA TYR A 163 -1.60 -7.46 0.12
C TYR A 163 -1.75 -8.83 -0.57
N LEU A 164 -2.57 -9.73 -0.03
CA LEU A 164 -2.75 -11.06 -0.62
C LEU A 164 -3.39 -10.97 -2.01
N VAL A 165 -4.29 -10.01 -2.24
CA VAL A 165 -4.83 -9.74 -3.59
C VAL A 165 -3.72 -9.35 -4.55
N ASP A 166 -2.80 -8.47 -4.14
CA ASP A 166 -1.65 -8.07 -4.97
C ASP A 166 -0.69 -9.27 -5.20
N ALA A 167 -0.46 -10.11 -4.20
CA ALA A 167 0.37 -11.31 -4.33
C ALA A 167 -0.24 -12.39 -5.23
N ALA A 168 -1.57 -12.49 -5.30
CA ALA A 168 -2.25 -13.43 -6.19
C ALA A 168 -1.92 -13.14 -7.67
N GLN A 169 -1.68 -11.88 -8.03
CA GLN A 169 -1.27 -11.50 -9.38
C GLN A 169 0.09 -12.10 -9.76
N ALA A 170 1.03 -12.21 -8.81
CA ALA A 170 2.32 -12.88 -9.04
C ALA A 170 2.12 -14.34 -9.50
N TYR A 171 1.24 -15.07 -8.81
CA TYR A 171 0.90 -16.45 -9.16
C TYR A 171 0.22 -16.55 -10.53
N LEU A 172 -0.66 -15.61 -10.87
CA LEU A 172 -1.27 -15.54 -12.21
C LEU A 172 -0.23 -15.31 -13.30
N GLN A 173 0.73 -14.40 -13.08
CA GLN A 173 1.78 -14.07 -14.04
C GLN A 173 2.73 -15.26 -14.31
N VAL A 174 3.00 -16.11 -13.32
CA VAL A 174 3.77 -17.36 -13.52
C VAL A 174 2.91 -18.54 -14.00
N GLY A 175 1.61 -18.35 -14.20
CA GLY A 175 0.67 -19.38 -14.68
C GLY A 175 0.18 -20.36 -13.61
N ASP A 176 0.44 -20.11 -12.33
CA ASP A 176 -0.05 -20.93 -11.21
C ASP A 176 -1.46 -20.49 -10.76
N LEU A 177 -2.47 -20.92 -11.52
CA LEU A 177 -3.87 -20.60 -11.23
C LEU A 177 -4.35 -21.17 -9.89
N VAL A 178 -3.79 -22.31 -9.46
CA VAL A 178 -4.18 -22.95 -8.18
C VAL A 178 -3.61 -22.15 -7.01
N GLY A 179 -2.34 -21.75 -7.10
CA GLY A 179 -1.70 -20.84 -6.14
C GLY A 179 -2.45 -19.52 -6.02
N ALA A 180 -2.78 -18.89 -7.15
CA ALA A 180 -3.55 -17.65 -7.18
C ALA A 180 -4.93 -17.81 -6.50
N GLY A 181 -5.66 -18.88 -6.83
CA GLY A 181 -6.96 -19.17 -6.21
C GLY A 181 -6.88 -19.38 -4.70
N ARG A 182 -5.86 -20.09 -4.22
CA ARG A 182 -5.63 -20.29 -2.78
C ARG A 182 -5.38 -18.96 -2.05
N VAL A 183 -4.51 -18.12 -2.60
CA VAL A 183 -4.17 -16.81 -2.00
C VAL A 183 -5.42 -15.91 -1.92
N LEU A 184 -6.27 -15.91 -2.95
CA LEU A 184 -7.53 -15.15 -2.94
C LEU A 184 -8.55 -15.69 -1.94
N VAL A 185 -8.64 -17.02 -1.77
CA VAL A 185 -9.49 -17.64 -0.74
C VAL A 185 -9.00 -17.27 0.66
N ASP A 186 -7.68 -17.29 0.89
CA ASP A 186 -7.09 -16.87 2.16
C ASP A 186 -7.40 -15.40 2.45
N ALA A 187 -7.31 -14.54 1.43
CA ALA A 187 -7.68 -13.13 1.54
C ALA A 187 -9.17 -12.94 1.88
N ASP A 188 -10.10 -13.70 1.25
CA ASP A 188 -11.54 -13.60 1.53
C ASP A 188 -11.86 -14.12 2.93
N GLY A 189 -11.13 -15.13 3.40
CA GLY A 189 -11.24 -15.63 4.77
C GLY A 189 -10.76 -14.64 5.84
N ILE A 190 -9.75 -13.81 5.54
CA ILE A 190 -9.20 -12.82 6.48
C ILE A 190 -10.07 -11.56 6.53
N ALA A 191 -10.41 -10.99 5.38
CA ALA A 191 -11.28 -9.83 5.27
C ALA A 191 -12.13 -9.96 4.00
N PRO A 192 -13.35 -10.53 4.10
CA PRO A 192 -14.22 -10.79 2.94
C PRO A 192 -14.55 -9.53 2.13
N ALA A 193 -14.49 -8.36 2.78
CA ALA A 193 -14.73 -7.05 2.19
C ALA A 193 -13.52 -6.47 1.42
N GLU A 194 -12.37 -7.15 1.34
CA GLU A 194 -11.24 -6.70 0.49
C GLU A 194 -11.20 -7.48 -0.83
N VAL A 195 -11.43 -8.80 -0.81
CA VAL A 195 -11.39 -9.66 -2.01
C VAL A 195 -12.55 -9.41 -2.96
N ARG A 196 -13.73 -9.10 -2.43
CA ARG A 196 -14.92 -8.87 -3.27
C ARG A 196 -14.87 -7.56 -4.07
N TRP A 197 -13.90 -6.68 -3.80
CA TRP A 197 -13.93 -5.29 -4.26
C TRP A 197 -12.63 -4.78 -4.91
N ARG A 198 -11.51 -5.52 -4.84
CA ARG A 198 -10.33 -5.33 -5.69
C ARG A 198 -10.32 -6.33 -6.85
N VAL A 199 -11.04 -6.00 -7.92
CA VAL A 199 -10.76 -6.58 -9.24
C VAL A 199 -10.06 -5.49 -10.03
N ARG A 200 -8.72 -5.59 -10.13
CA ARG A 200 -7.91 -4.78 -11.03
C ARG A 200 -7.65 -5.59 -12.29
#